data_AF-A0A336N8S5-F1
#
_entry.id   AF-A0A336N8S5-F1
#
_cell.length_a   1.000
_cell.length_b   1.000
_cell.length_c   1.000
_cell.angle_alpha   90.00
_cell.angle_beta   90.00
_cell.angle_gamma   90.00
#
_symmetry.space_group_name_H-M   'P 1'
#
loop_
_entity.id
_entity.type
_entity.pdbx_description
1 polymer ?
#
loop_
_entity_poly.entity_id
_entity_poly.type
_entity_poly.pdbx_seq_one_letter_code
_entity_poly.pdbx_strand_id
1 'polypeptide(L)'
;MATKQDQQTSPEQQSSKKKRSWKILLLKTAFTGFCMVSFYSVYLDWQIRSKMDGQIWRLPAEVYSRIESIRLSDELSLEQIKQILLDNEYRQTTMIAAPGDFKIEDNTIVLLRRAFPFPDKPEAQRVFRLRFNDNKLAVIEDLINVKAIEEFRMAPKLIAMLQSDKEERLAISLQQYPRLLIDALLLTEDRRFFEHDGISPLGILRAVVTNIQAGHTVQGGSTLTQQLVKNLFLSNERTLSRKVNEAMMALILDWRYDKNRILETYLNEIYLGQNGDSQIHGFELASQFYFGRSIREISLDQIALLVGMVKGPSLYNPWRNPQNALERRNVVLHLLLEHKVIGEELYQLLSQRPLGVQDKGKISRKYPAFIKTLQTELRHQIGEGKAANLLGARIFSTLDVKQQNRAEQAVINMVSELQVKHKTRIWNPPWLLLIIKPVKYVP
;
A
#
# COMPACT_ATOMS: atom_id res chain seq x y z
N MET A 1 10.79 -80.93 63.83
CA MET A 1 11.00 -79.47 64.01
C MET A 1 11.27 -78.85 62.65
N ALA A 2 10.68 -77.68 62.42
CA ALA A 2 10.26 -77.16 61.12
C ALA A 2 11.37 -76.69 60.18
N THR A 3 11.07 -76.89 58.89
CA THR A 3 11.65 -76.35 57.67
C THR A 3 11.71 -74.82 57.67
N LYS A 4 12.82 -74.24 57.16
CA LYS A 4 12.83 -72.92 56.52
C LYS A 4 13.83 -72.93 55.35
N GLN A 5 13.28 -72.99 54.14
CA GLN A 5 13.99 -72.61 52.91
C GLN A 5 13.91 -71.09 52.80
N ASP A 6 15.05 -70.41 52.84
CA ASP A 6 15.16 -69.00 52.48
C ASP A 6 15.19 -68.88 50.95
N GLN A 7 14.16 -68.25 50.39
CA GLN A 7 14.07 -67.88 48.98
C GLN A 7 14.98 -66.68 48.69
N GLN A 8 16.06 -66.92 47.95
CA GLN A 8 16.80 -65.88 47.23
C GLN A 8 15.89 -65.24 46.17
N THR A 9 15.54 -63.97 46.35
CA THR A 9 14.85 -63.16 45.34
C THR A 9 15.89 -62.49 44.43
N SER A 10 15.84 -62.80 43.13
CA SER A 10 16.76 -62.29 42.11
C SER A 10 16.62 -60.76 41.90
N PRO A 11 17.71 -59.98 41.75
CA PRO A 11 17.66 -58.51 41.62
C PRO A 11 17.08 -57.99 40.28
N GLU A 12 16.80 -58.87 39.32
CA GLU A 12 16.54 -58.48 37.92
C GLU A 12 15.14 -57.88 37.69
N GLN A 13 14.16 -58.18 38.56
CA GLN A 13 12.77 -57.71 38.40
C GLN A 13 12.50 -56.28 38.91
N GLN A 14 13.36 -55.70 39.77
CA GLN A 14 13.13 -54.34 40.29
C GLN A 14 13.57 -53.24 39.30
N SER A 15 14.58 -53.50 38.45
CA SER A 15 15.07 -52.51 37.48
C SER A 15 14.07 -52.25 36.34
N SER A 16 13.29 -53.27 35.94
CA SER A 16 12.31 -53.18 34.85
C SER A 16 11.05 -52.41 35.24
N LYS A 17 10.57 -52.56 36.48
CA LYS A 17 9.42 -51.80 37.02
C LYS A 17 9.72 -50.30 37.13
N LYS A 18 10.94 -49.94 37.59
CA LYS A 18 11.36 -48.52 37.69
C LYS A 18 11.49 -47.86 36.32
N LYS A 19 12.06 -48.56 35.33
CA LYS A 19 12.11 -48.10 33.92
C LYS A 19 10.72 -47.97 33.28
N ARG A 20 9.78 -48.87 33.57
CA ARG A 20 8.39 -48.81 33.09
C ARG A 20 7.63 -47.62 33.69
N SER A 21 7.85 -47.32 34.97
CA SER A 21 7.26 -46.16 35.66
C SER A 21 7.75 -44.82 35.10
N TRP A 22 9.04 -44.70 34.77
CA TRP A 22 9.60 -43.49 34.15
C TRP A 22 9.10 -43.27 32.72
N LYS A 23 8.96 -44.33 31.93
CA LYS A 23 8.35 -44.23 30.59
C LYS A 23 6.89 -43.78 30.65
N ILE A 24 6.11 -44.26 31.61
CA ILE A 24 4.72 -43.84 31.83
C ILE A 24 4.66 -42.38 32.28
N LEU A 25 5.57 -41.95 33.16
CA LEU A 25 5.67 -40.54 33.57
C LEU A 25 5.98 -39.64 32.38
N LEU A 26 6.98 -39.99 31.56
CA LEU A 26 7.35 -39.24 30.35
C LEU A 26 6.19 -39.17 29.34
N LEU A 27 5.47 -40.28 29.16
CA LEU A 27 4.30 -40.32 28.28
C LEU A 27 3.19 -39.41 28.80
N LYS A 28 2.91 -39.42 30.11
CA LYS A 28 1.93 -38.54 30.74
C LYS A 28 2.33 -37.07 30.61
N THR A 29 3.59 -36.72 30.86
CA THR A 29 4.08 -35.34 30.70
C THR A 29 4.03 -34.89 29.25
N ALA A 30 4.41 -35.75 28.30
CA ALA A 30 4.32 -35.46 26.87
C ALA A 30 2.86 -35.27 26.42
N PHE A 31 1.94 -36.11 26.90
CA PHE A 31 0.52 -35.98 26.63
C PHE A 31 -0.06 -34.69 27.20
N THR A 32 0.26 -34.34 28.44
CA THR A 32 -0.17 -33.06 29.05
C THR A 32 0.37 -31.87 28.25
N GLY A 33 1.65 -31.90 27.86
CA GLY A 33 2.25 -30.88 27.01
C GLY A 33 1.56 -30.75 25.65
N PHE A 34 1.26 -31.89 25.01
CA PHE A 34 0.51 -31.93 23.75
C PHE A 34 -0.90 -31.33 23.90
N CYS A 35 -1.63 -31.66 24.96
CA CYS A 35 -2.93 -31.09 25.25
C CYS A 35 -2.86 -29.56 25.47
N MET A 36 -1.86 -29.08 26.21
CA MET A 36 -1.63 -27.64 26.41
C MET A 36 -1.35 -26.92 25.08
N VAL A 37 -0.45 -27.46 24.25
CA VAL A 37 -0.13 -26.88 22.93
C VAL A 37 -1.35 -26.91 22.01
N SER A 38 -2.14 -27.98 22.04
CA SER A 38 -3.36 -28.11 21.23
C SER A 38 -4.40 -27.07 21.65
N PHE A 39 -4.67 -26.94 22.95
CA PHE A 39 -5.59 -25.92 23.46
C PHE A 39 -5.12 -24.51 23.13
N TYR A 40 -3.81 -24.24 23.28
CA TYR A 40 -3.23 -22.96 22.91
C TYR A 40 -3.34 -22.69 21.41
N SER A 41 -3.15 -23.70 20.55
CA SER A 41 -3.31 -23.57 19.11
C SER A 41 -4.75 -23.25 18.72
N VAL A 42 -5.74 -23.83 19.39
CA VAL A 42 -7.16 -23.47 19.21
C VAL A 42 -7.42 -22.02 19.62
N TYR A 43 -6.81 -21.56 20.71
CA TYR A 43 -6.88 -20.16 21.12
C TYR A 43 -6.27 -19.21 20.08
N LEU A 44 -5.07 -19.52 19.56
CA LEU A 44 -4.42 -18.76 18.50
C LEU A 44 -5.26 -18.73 17.21
N ASP A 45 -5.84 -19.87 16.85
CA ASP A 45 -6.72 -20.00 15.70
C ASP A 45 -7.98 -19.15 15.84
N TRP A 46 -8.60 -19.13 17.02
CA TRP A 46 -9.73 -18.25 17.30
C TRP A 46 -9.35 -16.76 17.15
N GLN A 47 -8.18 -16.36 17.66
CA GLN A 47 -7.68 -14.99 17.51
C GLN A 47 -7.47 -14.61 16.04
N ILE A 48 -6.89 -15.53 15.26
CA ILE A 48 -6.67 -15.35 13.82
C ILE A 48 -8.00 -15.16 13.08
N ARG A 49 -8.96 -16.07 13.27
CA ARG A 49 -10.29 -16.00 12.63
C ARG A 49 -11.03 -14.72 12.97
N SER A 50 -11.04 -14.36 14.25
CA SER A 50 -11.71 -13.15 14.74
C SER A 50 -11.21 -11.88 14.04
N LYS A 51 -9.94 -11.86 13.61
CA LYS A 51 -9.34 -10.73 12.89
C LYS A 51 -9.50 -10.85 11.37
N MET A 52 -9.24 -12.03 10.80
CA MET A 52 -9.15 -12.26 9.35
C MET A 52 -10.51 -12.40 8.65
N ASP A 53 -11.50 -13.01 9.33
CA ASP A 53 -12.86 -13.22 8.80
C ASP A 53 -13.76 -11.99 9.05
N GLY A 54 -13.37 -11.14 9.99
CA GLY A 54 -14.04 -9.89 10.31
C GLY A 54 -13.47 -8.68 9.56
N GLN A 55 -13.69 -7.50 10.14
CA GLN A 55 -13.09 -6.27 9.64
C GLN A 55 -11.62 -6.20 10.06
N ILE A 56 -10.71 -6.57 9.16
CA ILE A 56 -9.26 -6.56 9.41
C ILE A 56 -8.80 -5.15 9.79
N TRP A 57 -9.27 -4.14 9.06
CA TRP A 57 -8.89 -2.73 9.22
C TRP A 57 -10.09 -1.80 9.27
N ARG A 58 -9.94 -0.72 10.04
CA ARG A 58 -10.83 0.45 9.96
C ARG A 58 -10.30 1.36 8.87
N LEU A 59 -10.87 1.22 7.67
CA LEU A 59 -10.44 2.02 6.53
C LEU A 59 -10.93 3.48 6.70
N PRO A 60 -10.06 4.47 6.48
CA PRO A 60 -10.48 5.87 6.49
C PRO A 60 -11.42 6.17 5.31
N ALA A 61 -12.16 7.28 5.42
CA ALA A 61 -12.95 7.80 4.32
C ALA A 61 -12.05 8.48 3.29
N GLU A 62 -12.11 8.04 2.04
CA GLU A 62 -11.36 8.62 0.92
C GLU A 62 -12.09 9.87 0.42
N VAL A 63 -11.43 11.03 0.42
CA VAL A 63 -12.00 12.27 -0.13
C VAL A 63 -11.37 12.56 -1.49
N TYR A 64 -12.20 12.67 -2.51
CA TYR A 64 -11.83 12.96 -3.88
C TYR A 64 -12.19 14.39 -4.29
N SER A 65 -11.40 14.97 -5.20
CA SER A 65 -11.74 16.23 -5.89
C SER A 65 -12.99 16.10 -6.75
N ARG A 66 -13.41 17.19 -7.42
CA ARG A 66 -14.48 17.12 -8.42
C ARG A 66 -14.10 16.13 -9.52
N ILE A 67 -15.10 15.40 -10.03
CA ILE A 67 -14.94 14.57 -11.22
C ILE A 67 -14.87 15.50 -12.43
N GLU A 68 -13.74 15.48 -13.11
CA GLU A 68 -13.55 16.26 -14.34
C GLU A 68 -13.89 15.40 -15.56
N SER A 69 -14.58 16.00 -16.52
CA SER A 69 -14.97 15.38 -17.78
C SER A 69 -14.48 16.23 -18.95
N ILE A 70 -14.11 15.58 -20.05
CA ILE A 70 -13.85 16.24 -21.33
C ILE A 70 -15.04 15.91 -22.23
N ARG A 71 -15.69 16.95 -22.75
CA ARG A 71 -16.86 16.84 -23.64
C ARG A 71 -16.56 17.41 -24.99
N LEU A 72 -17.18 16.85 -26.02
CA LEU A 72 -17.14 17.38 -27.38
C LEU A 72 -17.70 18.82 -27.43
N SER A 73 -18.78 19.08 -26.68
CA SER A 73 -19.47 20.37 -26.63
C SER A 73 -18.65 21.52 -26.05
N ASP A 74 -17.56 21.23 -25.34
CA ASP A 74 -16.75 22.24 -24.68
C ASP A 74 -15.80 22.95 -25.67
N GLU A 75 -15.71 22.45 -26.92
CA GLU A 75 -14.87 22.99 -28.01
C GLU A 75 -13.41 23.26 -27.59
N LEU A 76 -12.88 22.43 -26.68
CA LEU A 76 -11.55 22.63 -26.11
C LEU A 76 -10.45 22.44 -27.15
N SER A 77 -9.41 23.27 -27.07
CA SER A 77 -8.22 23.14 -27.91
C SER A 77 -7.29 22.03 -27.45
N LEU A 78 -6.37 21.63 -28.34
CA LEU A 78 -5.37 20.61 -28.04
C LEU A 78 -4.54 20.97 -26.81
N GLU A 79 -4.06 22.21 -26.72
CA GLU A 79 -3.26 22.67 -25.59
C GLU A 79 -4.07 22.75 -24.29
N GLN A 80 -5.36 23.10 -24.37
CA GLN A 80 -6.25 23.09 -23.19
C GLN A 80 -6.45 21.67 -22.67
N ILE A 81 -6.70 20.69 -23.54
CA ILE A 81 -6.87 19.28 -23.16
C ILE A 81 -5.56 18.71 -22.61
N LYS A 82 -4.43 18.98 -23.27
CA LYS A 82 -3.11 18.61 -22.75
C LYS A 82 -2.91 19.14 -21.34
N GLN A 83 -3.23 20.41 -21.08
CA GLN A 83 -3.09 20.97 -19.75
C GLN A 83 -4.06 20.32 -18.75
N ILE A 84 -5.31 20.01 -19.13
CA ILE A 84 -6.25 19.28 -18.27
C ILE A 84 -5.72 17.89 -17.90
N LEU A 85 -5.13 17.17 -18.87
CA LEU A 85 -4.53 15.86 -18.63
C LEU A 85 -3.35 15.97 -17.64
N LEU A 86 -2.43 16.91 -17.86
CA LEU A 86 -1.31 17.18 -16.95
C LEU A 86 -1.79 17.60 -15.55
N ASP A 87 -2.79 18.48 -15.49
CA ASP A 87 -3.44 18.92 -14.25
C ASP A 87 -4.08 17.74 -13.51
N ASN A 88 -4.49 16.67 -14.21
CA ASN A 88 -5.00 15.41 -13.67
C ASN A 88 -3.94 14.29 -13.59
N GLU A 89 -2.66 14.66 -13.47
CA GLU A 89 -1.53 13.75 -13.25
C GLU A 89 -1.30 12.72 -14.37
N TYR A 90 -1.84 12.98 -15.58
CA TYR A 90 -1.44 12.21 -16.75
C TYR A 90 -0.02 12.61 -17.20
N ARG A 91 0.68 11.69 -17.88
CA ARG A 91 2.05 11.86 -18.34
C ARG A 91 2.09 11.88 -19.85
N GLN A 92 2.74 12.91 -20.41
CA GLN A 92 3.08 12.89 -21.82
C GLN A 92 4.25 11.95 -22.04
N THR A 93 4.07 10.99 -22.94
CA THR A 93 5.03 9.92 -23.25
C THR A 93 5.15 9.74 -24.75
N THR A 94 6.22 9.09 -25.19
CA THR A 94 6.39 8.67 -26.59
C THR A 94 5.59 7.40 -26.90
N MET A 95 5.42 6.54 -25.90
CA MET A 95 4.61 5.32 -25.98
C MET A 95 3.67 5.22 -24.78
N ILE A 96 2.44 4.79 -25.02
CA ILE A 96 1.45 4.56 -23.97
C ILE A 96 1.72 3.17 -23.39
N ALA A 97 2.31 3.12 -22.20
CA ALA A 97 2.68 1.86 -21.54
C ALA A 97 1.82 1.58 -20.30
N ALA A 98 1.41 2.62 -19.58
CA ALA A 98 0.69 2.50 -18.32
C ALA A 98 -0.56 3.40 -18.29
N PRO A 99 -1.57 3.07 -17.47
CA PRO A 99 -2.68 3.97 -17.21
C PRO A 99 -2.20 5.33 -16.73
N GLY A 100 -2.86 6.39 -17.20
CA GLY A 100 -2.39 7.75 -16.97
C GLY A 100 -1.35 8.25 -17.98
N ASP A 101 -0.96 7.46 -18.98
CA ASP A 101 -0.12 7.95 -20.08
C ASP A 101 -0.98 8.54 -21.21
N PHE A 102 -0.44 9.56 -21.87
CA PHE A 102 -0.93 10.05 -23.15
C PHE A 102 0.25 10.37 -24.07
N LYS A 103 -0.03 10.38 -25.37
CA LYS A 103 0.89 10.86 -26.41
C LYS A 103 0.16 11.81 -27.34
N ILE A 104 0.92 12.69 -27.98
CA ILE A 104 0.42 13.62 -28.98
C ILE A 104 1.10 13.25 -30.29
N GLU A 105 0.30 13.01 -31.33
CA GLU A 105 0.77 12.73 -32.69
C GLU A 105 -0.09 13.58 -33.64
N ASP A 106 0.58 14.45 -34.41
CA ASP A 106 -0.07 15.44 -35.28
C ASP A 106 -1.15 16.25 -34.53
N ASN A 107 -2.40 16.19 -34.99
CA ASN A 107 -3.55 16.86 -34.39
C ASN A 107 -4.41 15.87 -33.59
N THR A 108 -3.77 14.88 -32.95
CA THR A 108 -4.43 13.80 -32.21
C THR A 108 -3.78 13.61 -30.84
N ILE A 109 -4.62 13.43 -29.81
CA ILE A 109 -4.18 12.93 -28.50
C ILE A 109 -4.65 11.49 -28.37
N VAL A 110 -3.75 10.57 -28.06
CA VAL A 110 -4.12 9.21 -27.64
C VAL A 110 -3.78 9.08 -26.16
N LEU A 111 -4.72 8.59 -25.35
CA LEU A 111 -4.49 8.38 -23.92
C LEU A 111 -5.01 7.03 -23.45
N LEU A 112 -4.39 6.49 -22.39
CA LEU A 112 -4.92 5.37 -21.62
C LEU A 112 -5.53 5.90 -20.32
N ARG A 113 -6.84 6.06 -20.32
CA ARG A 113 -7.63 6.53 -19.18
C ARG A 113 -7.63 5.49 -18.06
N ARG A 114 -7.41 5.94 -16.83
CA ARG A 114 -7.35 5.12 -15.60
C ARG A 114 -8.65 4.40 -15.30
N ALA A 115 -8.58 3.17 -14.81
CA ALA A 115 -9.76 2.51 -14.24
C ALA A 115 -10.16 3.22 -12.92
N PHE A 116 -11.45 3.52 -12.76
CA PHE A 116 -11.95 4.18 -11.56
C PHE A 116 -13.37 3.72 -11.19
N PRO A 117 -13.65 3.42 -9.91
CA PRO A 117 -14.97 3.06 -9.44
C PRO A 117 -15.85 4.30 -9.20
N PHE A 118 -16.39 4.90 -10.27
CA PHE A 118 -17.28 6.06 -10.16
C PHE A 118 -18.56 5.74 -9.36
N PRO A 119 -19.22 6.75 -8.76
CA PRO A 119 -20.39 6.55 -7.89
C PRO A 119 -21.53 5.75 -8.53
N ASP A 120 -21.78 6.02 -9.82
CA ASP A 120 -22.83 5.41 -10.62
C ASP A 120 -22.41 4.04 -11.15
N LYS A 121 -21.22 3.97 -11.78
CA LYS A 121 -20.74 2.75 -12.43
C LYS A 121 -19.22 2.66 -12.40
N PRO A 122 -18.64 1.53 -11.97
CA PRO A 122 -17.22 1.29 -12.13
C PRO A 122 -16.82 1.25 -13.60
N GLU A 123 -15.81 2.03 -13.96
CA GLU A 123 -15.28 2.08 -15.30
C GLU A 123 -13.86 1.52 -15.36
N ALA A 124 -13.68 0.45 -16.13
CA ALA A 124 -12.35 -0.10 -16.43
C ALA A 124 -11.51 0.88 -17.26
N GLN A 125 -10.20 0.62 -17.35
CA GLN A 125 -9.30 1.42 -18.19
C GLN A 125 -9.74 1.41 -19.67
N ARG A 126 -9.52 2.52 -20.37
CA ARG A 126 -9.94 2.70 -21.76
C ARG A 126 -8.88 3.48 -22.54
N VAL A 127 -8.67 3.08 -23.79
CA VAL A 127 -7.83 3.85 -24.71
C VAL A 127 -8.72 4.78 -25.51
N PHE A 128 -8.50 6.08 -25.37
CA PHE A 128 -9.22 7.10 -26.11
C PHE A 128 -8.31 7.75 -27.14
N ARG A 129 -8.87 8.04 -28.33
CA ARG A 129 -8.27 8.89 -29.34
C ARG A 129 -9.12 10.15 -29.49
N LEU A 130 -8.52 11.30 -29.27
CA LEU A 130 -9.12 12.61 -29.43
C LEU A 130 -8.56 13.23 -30.70
N ARG A 131 -9.41 13.53 -31.67
CA ARG A 131 -9.01 14.20 -32.92
C ARG A 131 -9.46 15.65 -32.89
N PHE A 132 -8.61 16.51 -33.39
CA PHE A 132 -8.87 17.95 -33.43
C PHE A 132 -9.05 18.40 -34.90
N ASN A 133 -9.96 19.35 -35.12
CA ASN A 133 -10.12 20.07 -36.38
C ASN A 133 -10.16 21.56 -36.09
N ASP A 134 -9.45 22.38 -36.87
CA ASP A 134 -9.32 23.83 -36.63
C ASP A 134 -8.97 24.19 -35.18
N ASN A 135 -8.07 23.40 -34.57
CA ASN A 135 -7.65 23.50 -33.17
C ASN A 135 -8.79 23.35 -32.13
N LYS A 136 -9.88 22.67 -32.49
CA LYS A 136 -10.99 22.31 -31.57
C LYS A 136 -11.20 20.81 -31.54
N LEU A 137 -11.57 20.28 -30.38
CA LEU A 137 -11.90 18.87 -30.22
C LEU A 137 -13.11 18.52 -31.11
N ALA A 138 -12.89 17.62 -32.08
CA ALA A 138 -13.89 17.27 -33.09
C ALA A 138 -14.46 15.86 -32.90
N VAL A 139 -13.67 14.91 -32.39
CA VAL A 139 -14.10 13.52 -32.17
C VAL A 139 -13.37 12.93 -30.96
N ILE A 140 -14.10 12.18 -30.13
CA ILE A 140 -13.55 11.29 -29.11
C ILE A 140 -13.91 9.84 -29.49
N GLU A 141 -12.91 8.99 -29.71
CA GLU A 141 -13.08 7.58 -30.07
C GLU A 141 -12.63 6.67 -28.92
N ASP A 142 -13.50 5.76 -28.47
CA ASP A 142 -13.13 4.61 -27.63
C ASP A 142 -12.55 3.51 -28.53
N LEU A 143 -11.23 3.33 -28.47
CA LEU A 143 -10.53 2.38 -29.34
C LEU A 143 -10.78 0.91 -28.96
N ILE A 144 -11.26 0.64 -27.74
CA ILE A 144 -11.58 -0.72 -27.30
C ILE A 144 -12.95 -1.15 -27.79
N ASN A 145 -13.94 -0.26 -27.67
CA ASN A 145 -15.31 -0.53 -28.12
C ASN A 145 -15.59 -0.10 -29.57
N VAL A 146 -14.60 0.50 -30.23
CA VAL A 146 -14.66 0.99 -31.62
C VAL A 146 -15.89 1.89 -31.83
N LYS A 147 -16.06 2.87 -30.95
CA LYS A 147 -17.21 3.79 -30.99
C LYS A 147 -16.81 5.23 -30.70
N ALA A 148 -17.49 6.17 -31.34
CA ALA A 148 -17.43 7.58 -30.96
C ALA A 148 -18.24 7.81 -29.68
N ILE A 149 -17.76 8.71 -28.83
CA ILE A 149 -18.43 9.11 -27.59
C ILE A 149 -18.44 10.65 -27.49
N GLU A 150 -19.43 11.18 -26.77
CA GLU A 150 -19.58 12.63 -26.60
C GLU A 150 -18.78 13.17 -25.41
N GLU A 151 -18.54 12.34 -24.41
CA GLU A 151 -17.78 12.70 -23.23
C GLU A 151 -17.06 11.49 -22.61
N PHE A 152 -15.99 11.76 -21.86
CA PHE A 152 -15.44 10.80 -20.90
C PHE A 152 -15.03 11.51 -19.62
N ARG A 153 -15.09 10.75 -18.51
CA ARG A 153 -14.72 11.22 -17.17
C ARG A 153 -13.31 10.76 -16.81
N MET A 154 -12.59 11.59 -16.09
CA MET A 154 -11.29 11.26 -15.51
C MET A 154 -11.44 10.85 -14.04
N ALA A 155 -10.53 9.98 -13.59
CA ALA A 155 -10.43 9.64 -12.17
C ALA A 155 -10.15 10.93 -11.37
N PRO A 156 -10.99 11.28 -10.38
CA PRO A 156 -10.73 12.44 -9.54
C PRO A 156 -9.52 12.18 -8.63
N LYS A 157 -8.89 13.25 -8.15
CA LYS A 157 -7.71 13.15 -7.30
C LYS A 157 -8.08 12.84 -5.87
N LEU A 158 -7.35 11.95 -5.20
CA LEU A 158 -7.44 11.79 -3.75
C LEU A 158 -6.84 13.04 -3.09
N ILE A 159 -7.64 13.77 -2.33
CA ILE A 159 -7.24 15.04 -1.69
C ILE A 159 -7.04 14.92 -0.19
N ALA A 160 -7.72 13.97 0.47
CA ALA A 160 -7.58 13.72 1.90
C ALA A 160 -8.12 12.34 2.29
N MET A 161 -7.69 11.88 3.46
CA MET A 161 -8.25 10.74 4.17
C MET A 161 -8.89 11.25 5.47
N LEU A 162 -10.18 10.95 5.70
CA LEU A 162 -10.89 11.34 6.91
C LEU A 162 -10.97 10.18 7.89
N GLN A 163 -10.97 10.51 9.19
CA GLN A 163 -11.09 9.55 10.29
C GLN A 163 -10.05 8.44 10.24
N SER A 164 -8.81 8.80 9.94
CA SER A 164 -7.72 7.86 10.16
C SER A 164 -7.38 7.84 11.64
N ASP A 165 -7.27 6.64 12.21
CA ASP A 165 -6.47 6.40 13.41
C ASP A 165 -5.00 6.79 13.12
N LYS A 166 -4.07 6.47 14.03
CA LYS A 166 -2.63 6.63 13.78
C LYS A 166 -2.09 5.78 12.62
N GLU A 167 -2.94 5.04 11.89
CA GLU A 167 -2.56 4.17 10.79
C GLU A 167 -3.49 4.41 9.59
N GLU A 168 -2.93 4.96 8.52
CA GLU A 168 -3.61 5.22 7.25
C GLU A 168 -3.37 4.05 6.28
N ARG A 169 -4.43 3.63 5.59
CA ARG A 169 -4.41 2.56 4.59
C ARG A 169 -5.36 2.87 3.44
N LEU A 170 -4.98 2.48 2.23
CA LEU A 170 -5.88 2.38 1.08
C LEU A 170 -5.85 0.93 0.59
N ALA A 171 -6.89 0.17 0.94
CA ALA A 171 -6.93 -1.26 0.64
C ALA A 171 -7.48 -1.50 -0.77
N ILE A 172 -6.72 -2.25 -1.57
CA ILE A 172 -7.13 -2.71 -2.90
C ILE A 172 -7.02 -4.23 -2.98
N SER A 173 -7.77 -4.84 -3.90
CA SER A 173 -7.74 -6.29 -4.08
C SER A 173 -6.43 -6.74 -4.74
N LEU A 174 -6.07 -8.02 -4.55
CA LEU A 174 -4.83 -8.58 -5.09
C LEU A 174 -4.69 -8.36 -6.60
N GLN A 175 -5.79 -8.47 -7.35
CA GLN A 175 -5.80 -8.33 -8.82
C GLN A 175 -5.52 -6.90 -9.29
N GLN A 176 -5.64 -5.91 -8.39
CA GLN A 176 -5.34 -4.53 -8.69
C GLN A 176 -3.85 -4.20 -8.54
N TYR A 177 -3.07 -5.05 -7.87
CA TYR A 177 -1.62 -4.87 -7.76
C TYR A 177 -0.90 -5.30 -9.05
N PRO A 178 0.11 -4.55 -9.54
CA PRO A 178 0.92 -4.97 -10.67
C PRO A 178 1.58 -6.31 -10.41
N ARG A 179 1.59 -7.19 -11.42
CA ARG A 179 2.29 -8.47 -11.32
C ARG A 179 3.78 -8.30 -11.03
N LEU A 180 4.42 -7.30 -11.64
CA LEU A 180 5.82 -6.96 -11.37
C LEU A 180 6.09 -6.60 -9.90
N LEU A 181 5.13 -5.98 -9.20
CA LEU A 181 5.26 -5.72 -7.76
C LEU A 181 5.27 -7.02 -6.97
N ILE A 182 4.34 -7.92 -7.28
CA ILE A 182 4.24 -9.22 -6.62
C ILE A 182 5.54 -10.01 -6.86
N ASP A 183 5.99 -10.12 -8.11
CA ASP A 183 7.21 -10.84 -8.46
C ASP A 183 8.44 -10.25 -7.75
N ALA A 184 8.58 -8.91 -7.74
CA ALA A 184 9.68 -8.24 -7.05
C ALA A 184 9.65 -8.46 -5.53
N LEU A 185 8.47 -8.38 -4.90
CA LEU A 185 8.31 -8.62 -3.48
C LEU A 185 8.67 -10.06 -3.11
N LEU A 186 8.12 -11.04 -3.83
CA LEU A 186 8.39 -12.45 -3.58
C LEU A 186 9.88 -12.78 -3.78
N LEU A 187 10.50 -12.32 -4.87
CA LEU A 187 11.93 -12.56 -5.11
C LEU A 187 12.82 -11.95 -4.03
N THR A 188 12.43 -10.80 -3.48
CA THR A 188 13.22 -10.08 -2.47
C THR A 188 13.03 -10.63 -1.07
N GLU A 189 11.79 -10.88 -0.66
CA GLU A 189 11.45 -11.20 0.73
C GLU A 189 11.18 -12.70 0.95
N ASP A 190 10.55 -13.39 0.01
CA ASP A 190 10.14 -14.79 0.19
C ASP A 190 9.93 -15.55 -1.13
N ARG A 191 11.04 -15.96 -1.78
CA ARG A 191 11.02 -16.54 -3.13
C ARG A 191 10.18 -17.82 -3.24
N ARG A 192 10.00 -18.54 -2.13
CA ARG A 192 9.28 -19.82 -2.08
C ARG A 192 7.95 -19.69 -1.34
N PHE A 193 7.38 -18.49 -1.28
CA PHE A 193 6.16 -18.19 -0.55
C PHE A 193 5.03 -19.19 -0.82
N PHE A 194 4.85 -19.62 -2.07
CA PHE A 194 3.80 -20.57 -2.45
C PHE A 194 4.15 -22.05 -2.18
N GLU A 195 5.38 -22.38 -1.79
CA GLU A 195 5.85 -23.76 -1.60
C GLU A 195 5.86 -24.23 -0.14
N HIS A 196 5.80 -23.31 0.84
CA HIS A 196 5.91 -23.64 2.27
C HIS A 196 4.67 -23.27 3.06
N ASP A 197 4.44 -23.90 4.21
CA ASP A 197 3.24 -23.69 5.03
C ASP A 197 3.48 -22.65 6.14
N GLY A 198 3.78 -21.40 5.76
CA GLY A 198 3.92 -20.29 6.72
C GLY A 198 5.31 -20.11 7.31
N ILE A 199 6.12 -21.17 7.41
CA ILE A 199 7.54 -21.10 7.81
C ILE A 199 8.38 -21.74 6.72
N SER A 200 9.56 -21.20 6.45
CA SER A 200 10.50 -21.74 5.46
C SER A 200 11.76 -22.30 6.16
N PRO A 201 11.82 -23.60 6.47
CA PRO A 201 13.02 -24.22 7.05
C PRO A 201 14.26 -24.03 6.16
N LEU A 202 14.07 -24.14 4.84
CA LEU A 202 15.13 -23.90 3.86
C LEU A 202 15.56 -22.43 3.82
N GLY A 203 14.62 -21.48 3.99
CA GLY A 203 14.93 -20.06 4.12
C GLY A 203 15.72 -19.74 5.38
N ILE A 204 15.36 -20.35 6.51
CA ILE A 204 16.07 -20.22 7.79
C ILE A 204 17.50 -20.77 7.66
N LEU A 205 17.66 -22.00 7.13
CA LEU A 205 18.98 -22.61 6.96
C LEU A 205 19.87 -21.79 6.04
N ARG A 206 19.34 -21.30 4.91
CA ARG A 206 20.06 -20.41 4.00
C ARG A 206 20.53 -19.15 4.70
N ALA A 207 19.64 -18.47 5.41
CA ALA A 207 19.97 -17.25 6.15
C ALA A 207 21.06 -17.49 7.19
N VAL A 208 21.03 -18.62 7.91
CA VAL A 208 22.08 -19.00 8.87
C VAL A 208 23.42 -19.16 8.18
N VAL A 209 23.49 -19.93 7.09
CA VAL A 209 24.74 -20.16 6.34
C VAL A 209 25.31 -18.83 5.81
N THR A 210 24.49 -18.00 5.17
CA THR A 210 24.91 -16.71 4.63
C THR A 210 25.38 -15.74 5.72
N ASN A 211 24.70 -15.70 6.86
CA ASN A 211 25.09 -14.82 7.97
C ASN A 211 26.38 -15.28 8.65
N ILE A 212 26.63 -16.59 8.74
CA ILE A 212 27.90 -17.14 9.24
C ILE A 212 29.05 -16.77 8.29
N GLN A 213 28.85 -16.94 6.99
CA GLN A 213 29.86 -16.59 5.98
C GLN A 213 30.19 -15.08 5.97
N ALA A 214 29.19 -14.22 6.18
CA ALA A 214 29.36 -12.78 6.21
C ALA A 214 29.88 -12.22 7.55
N GLY A 215 29.84 -13.01 8.63
CA GLY A 215 30.20 -12.56 9.99
C GLY A 215 29.22 -11.56 10.62
N HIS A 216 28.11 -11.25 9.94
CA HIS A 216 27.03 -10.37 10.42
C HIS A 216 25.70 -10.74 9.77
N THR A 217 24.58 -10.21 10.29
CA THR A 217 23.24 -10.50 9.76
C THR A 217 23.03 -9.78 8.43
N VAL A 218 23.11 -10.52 7.32
CA VAL A 218 22.88 -10.01 5.96
C VAL A 218 21.46 -10.34 5.48
N GLN A 219 21.03 -11.59 5.69
CA GLN A 219 19.74 -12.12 5.23
C GLN A 219 18.82 -12.49 6.39
N GLY A 220 17.55 -12.14 6.25
CA GLY A 220 16.49 -12.55 7.17
C GLY A 220 15.93 -13.92 6.79
N GLY A 221 15.65 -14.77 7.79
CA GLY A 221 15.01 -16.07 7.59
C GLY A 221 13.49 -16.08 7.80
N SER A 222 12.84 -14.91 7.91
CA SER A 222 11.40 -14.83 8.19
C SER A 222 10.59 -14.76 6.89
N THR A 223 9.50 -15.53 6.81
CA THR A 223 8.58 -15.57 5.66
C THR A 223 7.64 -14.37 5.63
N LEU A 224 6.94 -14.15 4.50
CA LEU A 224 5.89 -13.13 4.42
C LEU A 224 4.75 -13.41 5.40
N THR A 225 4.35 -14.67 5.57
CA THR A 225 3.33 -15.08 6.55
C THR A 225 3.74 -14.72 7.98
N GLN A 226 5.00 -14.97 8.35
CA GLN A 226 5.56 -14.58 9.65
C GLN A 226 5.59 -13.06 9.85
N GLN A 227 5.99 -12.32 8.82
CA GLN A 227 5.99 -10.87 8.86
C GLN A 227 4.57 -10.30 9.02
N LEU A 228 3.58 -10.87 8.30
CA LEU A 228 2.18 -10.50 8.43
C LEU A 228 1.68 -10.74 9.86
N VAL A 229 1.95 -11.92 10.41
CA VAL A 229 1.55 -12.27 11.77
C VAL A 229 2.11 -11.30 12.79
N LYS A 230 3.41 -10.99 12.66
CA LYS A 230 4.10 -10.03 13.53
C LYS A 230 3.42 -8.66 13.51
N ASN A 231 3.06 -8.17 12.32
CA ASN A 231 2.47 -6.84 12.17
C ASN A 231 1.00 -6.79 12.60
N LEU A 232 0.23 -7.86 12.36
CA LEU A 232 -1.22 -7.85 12.55
C LEU A 232 -1.66 -8.29 13.97
N PHE A 233 -0.89 -9.15 14.64
CA PHE A 233 -1.32 -9.80 15.89
C PHE A 233 -0.39 -9.58 17.10
N LEU A 234 0.89 -9.24 16.88
CA LEU A 234 1.91 -9.27 17.93
C LEU A 234 2.44 -7.86 18.24
N SER A 235 2.95 -7.68 19.47
CA SER A 235 3.64 -6.45 19.86
C SER A 235 5.07 -6.39 19.29
N ASN A 236 5.67 -5.20 19.29
CA ASN A 236 7.05 -4.96 18.81
C ASN A 236 8.16 -5.47 19.76
N GLU A 237 7.81 -6.18 20.82
CA GLU A 237 8.78 -6.72 21.79
C GLU A 237 9.77 -7.70 21.14
N ARG A 238 11.00 -7.82 21.62
CA ARG A 238 12.00 -8.74 21.03
C ARG A 238 12.27 -9.92 21.97
N THR A 239 11.28 -10.80 22.13
CA THR A 239 11.37 -12.00 22.98
C THR A 239 11.35 -13.29 22.16
N LEU A 240 12.00 -14.34 22.68
CA LEU A 240 11.99 -15.67 22.04
C LEU A 240 10.58 -16.27 22.05
N SER A 241 9.82 -16.05 23.14
CA SER A 241 8.41 -16.46 23.24
C SER A 241 7.56 -15.85 22.14
N ARG A 242 7.72 -14.55 21.84
CA ARG A 242 7.05 -13.91 20.71
C ARG A 242 7.41 -14.57 19.39
N LYS A 243 8.69 -14.93 19.17
CA LYS A 243 9.12 -15.57 17.91
C LYS A 243 8.52 -16.98 17.75
N VAL A 244 8.36 -17.72 18.84
CA VAL A 244 7.64 -19.01 18.84
C VAL A 244 6.16 -18.82 18.51
N ASN A 245 5.50 -17.82 19.13
CA ASN A 245 4.11 -17.50 18.82
C ASN A 245 3.93 -17.07 17.36
N GLU A 246 4.85 -16.26 16.82
CA GLU A 246 4.87 -15.85 15.41
C GLU A 246 4.94 -17.06 14.48
N ALA A 247 5.80 -18.04 14.80
CA ALA A 247 5.90 -19.29 14.06
C ALA A 247 4.60 -20.11 14.12
N MET A 248 4.04 -20.34 15.32
CA MET A 248 2.80 -21.09 15.47
C MET A 248 1.62 -20.44 14.75
N MET A 249 1.44 -19.13 14.94
CA MET A 249 0.39 -18.37 14.25
C MET A 249 0.59 -18.38 12.74
N ALA A 250 1.83 -18.32 12.23
CA ALA A 250 2.10 -18.38 10.79
C ALA A 250 1.70 -19.74 10.19
N LEU A 251 1.99 -20.85 10.86
CA LEU A 251 1.54 -22.18 10.43
C LEU A 251 -0.01 -22.26 10.40
N ILE A 252 -0.67 -21.77 11.45
CA ILE A 252 -2.14 -21.77 11.53
C ILE A 252 -2.77 -20.89 10.45
N LEU A 253 -2.20 -19.71 10.22
CA LEU A 253 -2.68 -18.75 9.21
C LEU A 253 -2.57 -19.35 7.81
N ASP A 254 -1.43 -19.96 7.46
CA ASP A 254 -1.20 -20.58 6.16
C ASP A 254 -2.04 -21.84 5.93
N TRP A 255 -2.32 -22.60 6.98
CA TRP A 255 -3.21 -23.76 6.90
C TRP A 255 -4.67 -23.36 6.65
N ARG A 256 -5.10 -22.18 7.12
CA ARG A 256 -6.50 -21.75 7.08
C ARG A 256 -6.86 -20.90 5.85
N TYR A 257 -5.94 -20.06 5.39
CA TYR A 257 -6.22 -19.09 4.34
C TYR A 257 -5.37 -19.35 3.11
N ASP A 258 -5.96 -19.16 1.94
CA ASP A 258 -5.23 -19.23 0.68
C ASP A 258 -4.07 -18.25 0.64
N LYS A 259 -2.96 -18.67 0.01
CA LYS A 259 -1.77 -17.84 -0.22
C LYS A 259 -2.09 -16.47 -0.81
N ASN A 260 -3.07 -16.43 -1.72
CA ASN A 260 -3.53 -15.19 -2.33
C ASN A 260 -4.15 -14.23 -1.30
N ARG A 261 -4.94 -14.75 -0.35
CA ARG A 261 -5.52 -13.94 0.73
C ARG A 261 -4.44 -13.44 1.68
N ILE A 262 -3.47 -14.28 2.04
CA ILE A 262 -2.33 -13.89 2.88
C ILE A 262 -1.51 -12.78 2.21
N LEU A 263 -1.21 -12.94 0.92
CA LEU A 263 -0.46 -11.96 0.14
C LEU A 263 -1.23 -10.64 0.00
N GLU A 264 -2.53 -10.69 -0.30
CA GLU A 264 -3.40 -9.50 -0.34
C GLU A 264 -3.38 -8.74 0.99
N THR A 265 -3.54 -9.45 2.10
CA THR A 265 -3.51 -8.84 3.43
C THR A 265 -2.14 -8.25 3.73
N TYR A 266 -1.06 -8.94 3.38
CA TYR A 266 0.30 -8.44 3.54
C TYR A 266 0.53 -7.14 2.75
N LEU A 267 0.15 -7.11 1.47
CA LEU A 267 0.33 -5.95 0.59
C LEU A 267 -0.42 -4.71 1.09
N ASN A 268 -1.54 -4.90 1.79
CA ASN A 268 -2.33 -3.82 2.36
C ASN A 268 -1.93 -3.47 3.81
N GLU A 269 -1.23 -4.35 4.52
CA GLU A 269 -0.88 -4.17 5.94
C GLU A 269 0.54 -3.64 6.17
N ILE A 270 1.48 -3.92 5.28
CA ILE A 270 2.89 -3.63 5.53
C ILE A 270 3.14 -2.13 5.77
N TYR A 271 3.82 -1.80 6.87
CA TYR A 271 4.26 -0.45 7.17
C TYR A 271 5.32 0.00 6.16
N LEU A 272 5.14 1.16 5.55
CA LEU A 272 6.04 1.68 4.51
C LEU A 272 6.49 3.13 4.74
N GLY A 273 5.89 3.85 5.68
CA GLY A 273 6.31 5.23 5.93
C GLY A 273 5.58 5.92 7.07
N GLN A 274 6.00 7.14 7.38
CA GLN A 274 5.39 8.00 8.40
C GLN A 274 5.03 9.35 7.80
N ASN A 275 3.82 9.83 8.06
CA ASN A 275 3.36 11.17 7.74
C ASN A 275 2.91 11.89 9.03
N GLY A 276 3.79 12.68 9.64
CA GLY A 276 3.51 13.30 10.93
C GLY A 276 3.20 12.24 11.98
N ASP A 277 2.00 12.28 12.55
CA ASP A 277 1.54 11.31 13.57
C ASP A 277 0.89 10.06 12.97
N SER A 278 0.67 10.01 11.65
CA SER A 278 0.07 8.88 10.94
C SER A 278 1.11 7.94 10.34
N GLN A 279 0.92 6.64 10.52
CA GLN A 279 1.66 5.57 9.86
C GLN A 279 1.04 5.29 8.49
N ILE A 280 1.88 5.12 7.46
CA ILE A 280 1.47 4.79 6.10
C ILE A 280 1.64 3.30 5.90
N HIS A 281 0.52 2.60 5.73
CA HIS A 281 0.47 1.16 5.53
C HIS A 281 -0.08 0.81 4.15
N GLY A 282 0.45 -0.27 3.60
CA GLY A 282 0.07 -0.83 2.32
C GLY A 282 0.71 -0.13 1.11
N PHE A 283 0.92 -0.90 0.05
CA PHE A 283 1.64 -0.46 -1.14
C PHE A 283 0.89 0.62 -1.93
N GLU A 284 -0.44 0.55 -2.01
CA GLU A 284 -1.23 1.55 -2.75
C GLU A 284 -1.13 2.94 -2.12
N LEU A 285 -1.35 3.05 -0.81
CA LEU A 285 -1.20 4.34 -0.13
C LEU A 285 0.26 4.81 -0.14
N ALA A 286 1.22 3.91 0.02
CA ALA A 286 2.64 4.27 -0.07
C ALA A 286 3.01 4.81 -1.47
N SER A 287 2.48 4.21 -2.53
CA SER A 287 2.69 4.69 -3.90
C SER A 287 2.15 6.11 -4.08
N GLN A 288 0.94 6.37 -3.58
CA GLN A 288 0.40 7.72 -3.59
C GLN A 288 1.26 8.66 -2.73
N PHE A 289 1.68 8.21 -1.54
CA PHE A 289 2.47 8.99 -0.60
C PHE A 289 3.86 9.40 -1.14
N TYR A 290 4.57 8.50 -1.81
CA TYR A 290 5.93 8.75 -2.31
C TYR A 290 5.96 9.30 -3.73
N PHE A 291 5.02 8.92 -4.60
CA PHE A 291 5.05 9.23 -6.03
C PHE A 291 3.84 10.01 -6.54
N GLY A 292 2.82 10.21 -5.69
CA GLY A 292 1.59 10.90 -6.07
C GLY A 292 0.73 10.11 -7.06
N ARG A 293 0.88 8.77 -7.12
CA ARG A 293 0.24 7.93 -8.13
C ARG A 293 -0.22 6.60 -7.55
N SER A 294 -1.24 6.01 -8.15
CA SER A 294 -1.65 4.63 -7.84
C SER A 294 -0.53 3.65 -8.14
N ILE A 295 -0.44 2.56 -7.38
CA ILE A 295 0.55 1.50 -7.54
C ILE A 295 0.51 0.88 -8.94
N ARG A 296 -0.63 0.99 -9.63
CA ARG A 296 -0.85 0.53 -11.01
C ARG A 296 -0.11 1.33 -12.08
N GLU A 297 0.45 2.48 -11.72
CA GLU A 297 1.01 3.45 -12.66
C GLU A 297 2.49 3.76 -12.41
N ILE A 298 3.07 3.18 -11.36
CA ILE A 298 4.45 3.45 -11.01
C ILE A 298 5.41 2.59 -11.83
N SER A 299 6.60 3.12 -12.10
CA SER A 299 7.63 2.44 -12.86
C SER A 299 8.30 1.34 -12.04
N LEU A 300 9.02 0.44 -12.72
CA LEU A 300 9.70 -0.68 -12.05
C LEU A 300 10.74 -0.21 -11.01
N ASP A 301 11.45 0.89 -11.26
CA ASP A 301 12.39 1.45 -10.28
C ASP A 301 11.67 1.99 -9.02
N GLN A 302 10.45 2.52 -9.17
CA GLN A 302 9.61 2.94 -8.07
C GLN A 302 9.04 1.74 -7.29
N ILE A 303 8.64 0.67 -7.99
CA ILE A 303 8.27 -0.62 -7.39
C ILE A 303 9.44 -1.17 -6.56
N ALA A 304 10.64 -1.21 -7.15
CA ALA A 304 11.84 -1.71 -6.49
C ALA A 304 12.19 -0.89 -5.25
N LEU A 305 11.94 0.42 -5.25
CA LEU A 305 12.10 1.27 -4.07
C LEU A 305 11.13 0.85 -2.96
N LEU A 306 9.83 0.74 -3.24
CA LEU A 306 8.82 0.37 -2.23
C LEU A 306 9.09 -1.03 -1.66
N VAL A 307 9.43 -1.99 -2.51
CA VAL A 307 9.81 -3.35 -2.08
C VAL A 307 11.08 -3.30 -1.22
N GLY A 308 12.09 -2.53 -1.63
CA GLY A 308 13.33 -2.38 -0.88
C GLY A 308 13.12 -1.80 0.53
N MET A 309 12.15 -0.89 0.67
CA MET A 309 11.78 -0.26 1.95
C MET A 309 11.14 -1.22 2.94
N VAL A 310 10.51 -2.33 2.51
CA VAL A 310 9.87 -3.33 3.41
C VAL A 310 10.83 -3.79 4.51
N LYS A 311 12.11 -4.02 4.16
CA LYS A 311 13.15 -4.44 5.11
C LYS A 311 13.37 -3.45 6.26
N GLY A 312 13.13 -2.16 6.02
CA GLY A 312 13.36 -1.11 7.01
C GLY A 312 12.85 0.25 6.54
N PRO A 313 11.55 0.54 6.67
CA PRO A 313 10.93 1.73 6.07
C PRO A 313 11.54 3.04 6.57
N SER A 314 11.93 3.10 7.85
CA SER A 314 12.60 4.27 8.42
C SER A 314 14.07 4.40 7.98
N LEU A 315 14.77 3.27 7.78
CA LEU A 315 16.17 3.25 7.34
C LEU A 315 16.31 3.65 5.88
N TYR A 316 15.42 3.15 5.04
CA TYR A 316 15.38 3.38 3.59
C TYR A 316 14.40 4.49 3.20
N ASN A 317 14.05 5.37 4.13
CA ASN A 317 13.16 6.49 3.83
C ASN A 317 13.82 7.43 2.81
N PRO A 318 13.23 7.65 1.62
CA PRO A 318 13.88 8.36 0.53
C PRO A 318 14.04 9.87 0.78
N TRP A 319 13.26 10.47 1.69
CA TRP A 319 13.44 11.87 2.07
C TRP A 319 14.49 12.07 3.15
N ARG A 320 14.67 11.08 4.04
CA ARG A 320 15.62 11.17 5.17
C ARG A 320 17.00 10.64 4.78
N ASN A 321 17.03 9.51 4.08
CA ASN A 321 18.25 8.77 3.75
C ASN A 321 18.22 8.38 2.25
N PRO A 322 18.29 9.36 1.32
CA PRO A 322 18.16 9.10 -0.12
C PRO A 322 19.23 8.14 -0.64
N GLN A 323 20.47 8.21 -0.14
CA GLN A 323 21.54 7.31 -0.58
C GLN A 323 21.26 5.85 -0.22
N ASN A 324 20.87 5.58 1.04
CA ASN A 324 20.51 4.23 1.48
C ASN A 324 19.30 3.69 0.69
N ALA A 325 18.32 4.55 0.41
CA ALA A 325 17.15 4.20 -0.38
C ALA A 325 17.52 3.84 -1.83
N LEU A 326 18.41 4.62 -2.45
CA LEU A 326 18.94 4.39 -3.80
C LEU A 326 19.69 3.05 -3.88
N GLU A 327 20.62 2.81 -2.96
CA GLU A 327 21.37 1.55 -2.90
C GLU A 327 20.45 0.36 -2.68
N ARG A 328 19.49 0.47 -1.76
CA ARG A 328 18.55 -0.61 -1.46
C ARG A 328 17.61 -0.91 -2.63
N ARG A 329 17.12 0.11 -3.33
CA ARG A 329 16.37 -0.08 -4.59
C ARG A 329 17.22 -0.83 -5.61
N ASN A 330 18.49 -0.45 -5.77
CA ASN A 330 19.36 -1.06 -6.77
C ASN A 330 19.68 -2.52 -6.44
N VAL A 331 19.72 -2.89 -5.16
CA VAL A 331 19.77 -4.32 -4.74
C VAL A 331 18.53 -5.07 -5.24
N VAL A 332 17.32 -4.51 -5.11
CA VAL A 332 16.10 -5.15 -5.62
C VAL A 332 16.14 -5.27 -7.15
N LEU A 333 16.56 -4.22 -7.86
CA LEU A 333 16.72 -4.27 -9.32
C LEU A 333 17.75 -5.34 -9.74
N HIS A 334 18.84 -5.50 -9.00
CA HIS A 334 19.84 -6.51 -9.26
C HIS A 334 19.28 -7.93 -9.06
N LEU A 335 18.50 -8.16 -8.00
CA LEU A 335 17.81 -9.44 -7.78
C LEU A 335 16.86 -9.79 -8.93
N LEU A 336 16.16 -8.80 -9.49
CA LEU A 336 15.31 -8.98 -10.66
C LEU A 336 16.11 -9.37 -11.92
N LEU A 337 17.29 -8.78 -12.10
CA LEU A 337 18.23 -9.13 -13.18
C LEU A 337 18.75 -10.57 -13.03
N GLU A 338 19.25 -10.94 -11.85
CA GLU A 338 19.77 -12.28 -11.56
C GLU A 338 18.73 -13.38 -11.86
N HIS A 339 17.46 -13.08 -11.58
CA HIS A 339 16.34 -13.99 -11.82
C HIS A 339 15.70 -13.83 -13.20
N LYS A 340 16.32 -13.06 -14.10
CA LYS A 340 15.90 -12.84 -15.50
C LYS A 340 14.49 -12.25 -15.66
N VAL A 341 14.01 -11.51 -14.64
CA VAL A 341 12.77 -10.73 -14.74
C VAL A 341 12.99 -9.50 -15.60
N ILE A 342 14.21 -8.94 -15.56
CA ILE A 342 14.65 -7.84 -16.44
C ILE A 342 15.96 -8.18 -17.13
N GLY A 343 16.23 -7.49 -18.25
CA GLY A 343 17.50 -7.56 -18.97
C GLY A 343 18.53 -6.56 -18.45
N GLU A 344 19.80 -6.77 -18.81
CA GLU A 344 20.96 -5.96 -18.41
C GLU A 344 20.79 -4.48 -18.78
N GLU A 345 20.35 -4.19 -20.01
CA GLU A 345 20.17 -2.82 -20.49
C GLU A 345 19.16 -2.04 -19.63
N LEU A 346 18.03 -2.69 -19.28
CA LEU A 346 17.02 -2.09 -18.42
C LEU A 346 17.54 -1.89 -16.99
N TYR A 347 18.32 -2.84 -16.47
CA TYR A 347 18.96 -2.70 -15.16
C TYR A 347 19.90 -1.48 -15.10
N GLN A 348 20.78 -1.33 -16.09
CA GLN A 348 21.72 -0.20 -16.17
C GLN A 348 20.98 1.12 -16.27
N LEU A 349 19.92 1.20 -17.08
CA LEU A 349 19.08 2.39 -17.19
C LEU A 349 18.40 2.73 -15.85
N LEU A 350 17.74 1.76 -15.21
CA LEU A 350 16.94 2.00 -14.01
C LEU A 350 17.80 2.26 -12.77
N SER A 351 18.96 1.63 -12.64
CA SER A 351 19.87 1.81 -11.51
C SER A 351 20.48 3.22 -11.44
N GLN A 352 20.59 3.90 -12.59
CA GLN A 352 21.08 5.28 -12.70
C GLN A 352 19.97 6.32 -12.52
N ARG A 353 18.69 5.91 -12.56
CA ARG A 353 17.58 6.85 -12.38
C ARG A 353 17.54 7.41 -10.94
N PRO A 354 17.19 8.70 -10.76
CA PRO A 354 16.92 9.24 -9.44
C PRO A 354 15.74 8.50 -8.79
N LEU A 355 15.54 8.68 -7.48
CA LEU A 355 14.46 8.00 -6.73
C LEU A 355 13.05 8.37 -7.21
N GLY A 356 12.89 9.51 -7.88
CA GLY A 356 11.62 9.92 -8.48
C GLY A 356 10.51 10.18 -7.45
N VAL A 357 10.86 10.37 -6.17
CA VAL A 357 9.91 10.71 -5.11
C VAL A 357 9.49 12.17 -5.18
N GLN A 358 8.24 12.45 -4.86
CA GLN A 358 7.74 13.83 -4.77
C GLN A 358 8.32 14.54 -3.55
N ASP A 359 8.28 15.88 -3.57
CA ASP A 359 8.70 16.69 -2.43
C ASP A 359 7.86 16.37 -1.19
N LYS A 360 8.56 16.27 -0.05
CA LYS A 360 7.93 16.00 1.24
C LYS A 360 6.90 17.08 1.57
N GLY A 361 5.72 16.68 2.02
CA GLY A 361 4.64 17.59 2.44
C GLY A 361 3.57 17.86 1.38
N LYS A 362 3.71 17.36 0.15
CA LYS A 362 2.70 17.54 -0.91
C LYS A 362 1.34 16.87 -0.66
N ILE A 363 1.28 15.87 0.22
CA ILE A 363 0.03 15.12 0.54
C ILE A 363 -0.55 15.51 1.90
N SER A 364 0.27 15.98 2.83
CA SER A 364 -0.20 16.27 4.18
C SER A 364 -1.03 17.54 4.19
N ARG A 365 -2.37 17.39 4.27
CA ARG A 365 -3.35 18.47 4.42
C ARG A 365 -3.22 19.57 3.36
N LYS A 366 -3.20 19.19 2.08
CA LYS A 366 -3.08 20.13 0.96
C LYS A 366 -4.16 21.22 0.96
N TYR A 367 -5.35 20.94 1.50
CA TYR A 367 -6.50 21.85 1.50
C TYR A 367 -7.22 21.94 2.86
N PRO A 368 -6.55 22.45 3.92
CA PRO A 368 -7.07 22.34 5.29
C PRO A 368 -8.38 23.10 5.51
N ALA A 369 -8.53 24.28 4.88
CA ALA A 369 -9.75 25.07 4.94
C ALA A 369 -10.95 24.37 4.27
N PHE A 370 -10.73 23.77 3.11
CA PHE A 370 -11.74 22.99 2.41
C PHE A 370 -12.16 21.76 3.22
N ILE A 371 -11.18 21.00 3.72
CA ILE A 371 -11.45 19.78 4.52
C ILE A 371 -12.21 20.11 5.80
N LYS A 372 -11.90 21.23 6.48
CA LYS A 372 -12.66 21.67 7.65
C LYS A 372 -14.12 21.96 7.29
N THR A 373 -14.37 22.62 6.17
CA THR A 373 -15.73 22.93 5.70
C THR A 373 -16.48 21.65 5.34
N LEU A 374 -15.84 20.75 4.60
CA LEU A 374 -16.38 19.44 4.26
C LEU A 374 -16.73 18.62 5.51
N GLN A 375 -15.87 18.59 6.53
CA GLN A 375 -16.15 17.90 7.79
C GLN A 375 -17.37 18.47 8.51
N THR A 376 -17.52 19.80 8.54
CA THR A 376 -18.70 20.46 9.11
C THR A 376 -19.97 20.08 8.36
N GLU A 377 -19.92 20.09 7.03
CA GLU A 377 -21.08 19.74 6.20
C GLU A 377 -21.47 18.27 6.32
N LEU A 378 -20.49 17.36 6.33
CA LEU A 378 -20.74 15.93 6.55
C LEU A 378 -21.40 15.66 7.91
N ARG A 379 -20.96 16.37 8.97
CA ARG A 379 -21.58 16.27 10.30
C ARG A 379 -23.04 16.72 10.27
N HIS A 380 -23.34 17.81 9.57
CA HIS A 380 -24.69 18.32 9.43
C HIS A 380 -25.60 17.38 8.62
N GLN A 381 -25.13 16.84 7.49
CA GLN A 381 -25.94 15.99 6.61
C GLN A 381 -26.17 14.58 7.15
N ILE A 382 -25.14 13.95 7.74
CA ILE A 382 -25.19 12.54 8.16
C ILE A 382 -25.69 12.42 9.61
N GLY A 383 -25.58 13.49 10.40
CA GLY A 383 -25.95 13.56 11.81
C GLY A 383 -24.78 13.27 12.73
N GLU A 384 -24.77 13.93 13.89
CA GLU A 384 -23.74 13.74 14.92
C GLU A 384 -23.73 12.28 15.41
N GLY A 385 -22.54 11.67 15.49
CA GLY A 385 -22.35 10.30 15.98
C GLY A 385 -22.39 9.18 14.93
N LYS A 386 -22.77 9.46 13.67
CA LYS A 386 -22.73 8.47 12.57
C LYS A 386 -21.40 8.44 11.81
N ALA A 387 -20.32 8.91 12.46
CA ALA A 387 -18.97 8.90 11.91
C ALA A 387 -18.53 7.50 11.45
N ALA A 388 -18.93 6.44 12.18
CA ALA A 388 -18.64 5.05 11.83
C ALA A 388 -19.20 4.64 10.45
N ASN A 389 -20.27 5.27 9.97
CA ASN A 389 -20.83 5.00 8.64
C ASN A 389 -19.93 5.50 7.49
N LEU A 390 -18.90 6.30 7.81
CA LEU A 390 -17.92 6.79 6.85
C LEU A 390 -16.69 5.87 6.72
N LEU A 391 -16.61 4.79 7.51
CA LEU A 391 -15.50 3.84 7.40
C LEU A 391 -15.47 3.22 5.99
N GLY A 392 -14.35 3.40 5.29
CA GLY A 392 -14.16 2.96 3.90
C GLY A 392 -15.04 3.67 2.87
N ALA A 393 -15.71 4.78 3.24
CA ALA A 393 -16.54 5.53 2.31
C ALA A 393 -15.69 6.31 1.30
N ARG A 394 -16.23 6.52 0.10
CA ARG A 394 -15.67 7.43 -0.90
C ARG A 394 -16.52 8.69 -0.98
N ILE A 395 -15.91 9.83 -0.69
CA ILE A 395 -16.55 11.13 -0.64
C ILE A 395 -16.10 11.91 -1.87
N PHE A 396 -17.04 12.23 -2.75
CA PHE A 396 -16.78 13.02 -3.95
C PHE A 396 -17.14 14.47 -3.66
N SER A 397 -16.14 15.35 -3.73
CA SER A 397 -16.30 16.76 -3.37
C SER A 397 -16.41 17.67 -4.59
N THR A 398 -16.74 18.93 -4.36
CA THR A 398 -16.78 19.97 -5.39
C THR A 398 -15.42 20.65 -5.62
N LEU A 399 -14.36 20.23 -4.92
CA LEU A 399 -13.07 20.90 -4.97
C LEU A 399 -12.47 20.86 -6.38
N ASP A 400 -12.25 22.04 -6.94
CA ASP A 400 -11.45 22.24 -8.13
C ASP A 400 -10.01 22.57 -7.72
N VAL A 401 -9.12 21.58 -7.87
CA VAL A 401 -7.71 21.69 -7.50
C VAL A 401 -7.01 22.82 -8.25
N LYS A 402 -7.38 23.08 -9.50
CA LYS A 402 -6.76 24.12 -10.32
C LYS A 402 -7.17 25.51 -9.83
N GLN A 403 -8.46 25.71 -9.57
CA GLN A 403 -8.96 26.97 -9.03
C GLN A 403 -8.38 27.23 -7.63
N GLN A 404 -8.30 26.20 -6.79
CA GLN A 404 -7.71 26.29 -5.46
C GLN A 404 -6.23 26.69 -5.52
N ASN A 405 -5.42 26.04 -6.37
CA ASN A 405 -4.00 26.39 -6.50
C ASN A 405 -3.81 27.82 -7.03
N ARG A 406 -4.65 28.26 -7.98
CA ARG A 406 -4.60 29.65 -8.50
C ARG A 406 -5.00 30.66 -7.44
N ALA A 407 -6.02 30.35 -6.63
CA ALA A 407 -6.47 31.17 -5.52
C ALA A 407 -5.36 31.32 -4.46
N GLU A 408 -4.72 30.21 -4.07
CA GLU A 408 -3.60 30.22 -3.12
C GLU A 408 -2.42 31.03 -3.65
N GLN A 409 -2.04 30.83 -4.91
CA GLN A 409 -0.93 31.58 -5.51
C GLN A 409 -1.24 33.07 -5.61
N ALA A 410 -2.47 33.45 -5.96
CA ALA A 410 -2.90 34.84 -6.02
C ALA A 410 -2.79 35.51 -4.64
N VAL A 411 -3.22 34.82 -3.58
CA VAL A 411 -3.08 35.32 -2.20
C VAL A 411 -1.61 35.45 -1.81
N ILE A 412 -0.78 34.44 -2.07
CA ILE A 412 0.66 34.47 -1.75
C ILE A 412 1.35 35.65 -2.46
N ASN A 413 1.10 35.82 -3.75
CA ASN A 413 1.69 36.90 -4.54
C ASN A 413 1.24 38.27 -4.02
N MET A 414 -0.08 38.46 -3.82
CA MET A 414 -0.63 39.73 -3.35
C MET A 414 -0.12 40.11 -1.95
N VAL A 415 -0.02 39.15 -1.03
CA VAL A 415 0.53 39.39 0.32
C VAL A 415 1.99 39.79 0.24
N SER A 416 2.78 39.12 -0.60
CA SER A 416 4.19 39.45 -0.81
C SER A 416 4.36 40.87 -1.38
N GLU A 417 3.55 41.24 -2.37
CA GLU A 417 3.54 42.58 -2.95
C GLU A 417 3.17 43.66 -1.92
N LEU A 418 2.14 43.42 -1.11
CA LEU A 418 1.72 44.36 -0.06
C LEU A 418 2.78 44.53 1.03
N GLN A 419 3.46 43.45 1.44
CA GLN A 419 4.56 43.52 2.43
C GLN A 419 5.72 44.37 1.93
N VAL A 420 6.11 44.21 0.66
CA VAL A 420 7.16 45.01 0.03
C VAL A 420 6.72 46.48 -0.05
N LYS A 421 5.48 46.74 -0.48
CA LYS A 421 4.95 48.09 -0.67
C LYS A 421 4.84 48.88 0.63
N HIS A 422 4.45 48.23 1.72
CA HIS A 422 4.18 48.91 2.99
C HIS A 422 5.37 48.91 3.97
N LYS A 423 6.53 48.32 3.61
CA LYS A 423 7.74 48.19 4.48
C LYS A 423 7.44 47.67 5.90
N THR A 424 6.32 46.98 6.09
CA THR A 424 5.87 46.50 7.39
C THR A 424 6.30 45.05 7.56
N ARG A 425 7.29 44.84 8.44
CA ARG A 425 7.83 43.49 8.75
C ARG A 425 6.89 42.62 9.61
N ILE A 426 5.71 43.13 10.02
CA ILE A 426 4.91 42.54 11.11
C ILE A 426 3.40 42.44 10.78
N TRP A 427 2.90 42.98 9.66
CA TRP A 427 1.46 42.90 9.37
C TRP A 427 1.14 41.65 8.53
N ASN A 428 0.59 40.61 9.18
CA ASN A 428 0.10 39.40 8.52
C ASN A 428 -1.44 39.30 8.71
N PRO A 429 -2.23 40.13 8.01
CA PRO A 429 -3.68 40.11 8.16
C PRO A 429 -4.25 38.76 7.69
N PRO A 430 -5.31 38.24 8.34
CA PRO A 430 -5.98 37.03 7.88
C PRO A 430 -6.75 37.32 6.58
N TRP A 431 -6.58 36.46 5.56
CA TRP A 431 -7.30 36.54 4.29
C TRP A 431 -8.18 35.32 4.09
N LEU A 432 -9.35 35.51 3.47
CA LEU A 432 -10.26 34.44 3.05
C LEU A 432 -10.65 34.69 1.59
N LEU A 433 -10.35 33.73 0.73
CA LEU A 433 -10.81 33.72 -0.67
C LEU A 433 -11.68 32.48 -0.86
N LEU A 434 -12.93 32.71 -1.31
CA LEU A 434 -13.92 31.66 -1.48
C LEU A 434 -14.46 31.73 -2.91
N ILE A 435 -14.32 30.63 -3.65
CA ILE A 435 -14.78 30.51 -5.04
C ILE A 435 -15.95 29.52 -5.06
N ILE A 436 -17.14 30.01 -5.37
CA ILE A 436 -18.34 29.19 -5.55
C ILE A 436 -18.74 29.24 -7.03
N LYS A 437 -19.05 28.09 -7.62
CA LYS A 437 -19.66 28.05 -8.96
C LYS A 437 -21.10 28.57 -8.85
N PRO A 438 -21.49 29.61 -9.60
CA PRO A 438 -22.88 30.05 -9.60
C PRO A 438 -23.76 28.94 -10.18
N VAL A 439 -24.79 28.56 -9.43
CA VAL A 439 -25.85 27.67 -9.95
C VAL A 439 -26.77 28.55 -10.79
N LYS A 440 -26.76 28.37 -12.11
CA LYS A 440 -27.88 28.84 -12.92
C LYS A 440 -29.07 27.95 -12.58
N TYR A 441 -30.00 28.45 -11.77
CA TYR A 441 -31.36 27.94 -11.77
C TYR A 441 -31.89 28.15 -13.18
N VAL A 442 -31.99 27.06 -13.94
CA VAL A 442 -32.89 27.04 -15.10
C VAL A 442 -34.26 26.72 -14.50
N PRO A 443 -35.20 27.67 -14.52
CA PRO A 443 -36.52 27.51 -13.89
C PRO A 443 -37.34 26.38 -14.52
#